data_AF-A0A7W0FU23-F1
#
_entry.id   AF-A0A7W0FU23-F1
#
_cell.length_a   1.000
_cell.length_b   1.000
_cell.length_c   1.000
_cell.angle_alpha   90.00
_cell.angle_beta   90.00
_cell.angle_gamma   90.00
#
_symmetry.space_group_name_H-M   'P 1'
#
loop_
_entity.id
_entity.type
_entity.pdbx_description
1 polymer ?
#
loop_
_entity_poly.entity_id
_entity_poly.type
_entity_poly.pdbx_seq_one_letter_code
_entity_poly.pdbx_strand_id
1 'polypeptide(L)'
;MDYHIDEFYQRITEEIPHGNFHDVIPLHLRNDITWDEVLQKVPQMHRGWYELSRISSKDRIEFTYDHWDLTLAYNPKLEQCLKAFFGSLDDIGIFLVQKSWEDPFEAHMVYSISGNSGFYRGGLPIEETSLLTLQKCFSKYILPADYLAFLQLHDGFWKTTDCTGIVKSAHLPEKYEKFQALLAEEPSLSTSKGEPVDPKSLIPFYESFGMPYYQCFWGEWYPEQEMGNVYYSSATKTISNVKSEDPISETLAFPTFNDWLAFYLERVE
;
A
#
# COMPACT_ATOMS: atom_id res chain seq x y z
N MET A 1 -20.26 -2.05 -9.51
CA MET A 1 -18.88 -1.56 -9.47
C MET A 1 -18.95 -0.07 -9.23
N ASP A 2 -18.09 0.44 -8.36
CA ASP A 2 -18.04 1.85 -7.98
C ASP A 2 -17.72 2.74 -9.21
N TYR A 3 -18.45 3.85 -9.39
CA TYR A 3 -18.22 4.77 -10.51
C TYR A 3 -16.81 5.36 -10.52
N HIS A 4 -16.18 5.50 -9.35
CA HIS A 4 -14.81 5.95 -9.22
C HIS A 4 -13.82 4.98 -9.89
N ILE A 5 -14.11 3.67 -9.86
CA ILE A 5 -13.28 2.67 -10.55
C ILE A 5 -13.41 2.89 -12.05
N ASP A 6 -14.63 3.04 -12.55
CA ASP A 6 -14.87 3.26 -13.98
C ASP A 6 -14.25 4.57 -14.48
N GLU A 7 -14.24 5.63 -13.66
CA GLU A 7 -13.57 6.91 -13.94
C GLU A 7 -12.04 6.79 -13.91
N PHE A 8 -11.50 6.08 -12.92
CA PHE A 8 -10.07 5.93 -12.77
C PHE A 8 -9.47 5.03 -13.85
N TYR A 9 -10.11 3.90 -14.16
CA TYR A 9 -9.64 2.91 -15.12
C TYR A 9 -10.13 3.19 -16.55
N GLN A 10 -10.19 4.47 -16.93
CA GLN A 10 -10.52 4.88 -18.30
C GLN A 10 -9.32 4.77 -19.23
N ARG A 11 -9.61 4.25 -20.43
CA ARG A 11 -8.69 4.23 -21.55
C ARG A 11 -8.64 5.60 -22.22
N ILE A 12 -7.44 6.04 -22.61
CA ILE A 12 -7.24 7.20 -23.45
C ILE A 12 -7.76 6.88 -24.85
N THR A 13 -8.79 7.61 -25.27
CA THR A 13 -9.39 7.52 -26.61
C THR A 13 -9.55 8.92 -27.19
N GLU A 14 -9.91 9.03 -28.48
CA GLU A 14 -10.24 10.33 -29.08
C GLU A 14 -11.44 10.99 -28.39
N GLU A 15 -12.37 10.18 -27.87
CA GLU A 15 -13.57 10.62 -27.15
C GLU A 15 -13.27 10.96 -25.68
N ILE A 16 -12.27 10.30 -25.07
CA ILE A 16 -11.84 10.48 -23.69
C ILE A 16 -10.33 10.75 -23.67
N PRO A 17 -9.89 11.96 -24.07
CA PRO A 17 -8.47 12.30 -24.13
C PRO A 17 -7.82 12.40 -22.74
N HIS A 18 -8.64 12.46 -21.68
CA HIS A 18 -8.21 12.56 -20.28
C HIS A 18 -8.20 11.21 -19.54
N GLY A 19 -8.30 10.09 -20.26
CA GLY A 19 -8.14 8.78 -19.64
C GLY A 19 -6.79 8.63 -18.94
N ASN A 20 -6.72 7.75 -17.93
CA ASN A 20 -5.50 7.57 -17.14
C ASN A 20 -4.54 6.53 -17.75
N PHE A 21 -5.03 5.71 -18.69
CA PHE A 21 -4.29 4.56 -19.20
C PHE A 21 -4.38 4.45 -20.72
N HIS A 22 -3.30 4.02 -21.36
CA HIS A 22 -3.32 3.64 -22.77
C HIS A 22 -4.21 2.41 -23.03
N ASP A 23 -4.17 1.42 -22.15
CA ASP A 23 -5.04 0.24 -22.23
C ASP A 23 -5.42 -0.29 -20.84
N VAL A 24 -6.62 -0.87 -20.76
CA VAL A 24 -7.21 -1.38 -19.52
C VAL A 24 -7.98 -2.66 -19.82
N ILE A 25 -7.66 -3.72 -19.08
CA ILE A 25 -8.27 -5.03 -19.21
C ILE A 25 -8.81 -5.48 -17.84
N PRO A 26 -10.12 -5.32 -17.56
CA PRO A 26 -10.74 -5.86 -16.36
C PRO A 26 -10.90 -7.39 -16.51
N LEU A 27 -9.93 -8.16 -16.04
CA LEU A 27 -9.90 -9.62 -16.23
C LEU A 27 -11.13 -10.33 -15.67
N HIS A 28 -11.64 -9.85 -14.55
CA HIS A 28 -12.83 -10.36 -13.86
C HIS A 28 -14.14 -10.17 -14.66
N LEU A 29 -14.12 -9.36 -15.72
CA LEU A 29 -15.24 -9.20 -16.67
C LEU A 29 -14.98 -9.91 -18.02
N ARG A 30 -13.77 -10.44 -18.24
CA ARG A 30 -13.28 -10.95 -19.54
C ARG A 30 -12.95 -12.43 -19.47
N ASN A 31 -13.98 -13.28 -19.58
CA ASN A 31 -13.86 -14.75 -19.55
C ASN A 31 -13.23 -15.36 -20.82
N ASP A 32 -13.07 -14.55 -21.87
CA ASP A 32 -12.45 -14.92 -23.13
C ASP A 32 -10.91 -14.96 -23.06
N ILE A 33 -10.30 -14.27 -22.09
CA ILE A 33 -8.85 -14.14 -22.00
C ILE A 33 -8.25 -15.37 -21.29
N THR A 34 -7.31 -16.03 -21.95
CA THR A 34 -6.62 -17.21 -21.42
C THR A 34 -5.48 -16.83 -20.47
N TRP A 35 -5.04 -17.80 -19.66
CA TRP A 35 -3.88 -17.61 -18.79
C TRP A 35 -2.60 -17.26 -19.58
N ASP A 36 -2.39 -17.92 -20.73
CA ASP A 36 -1.20 -17.70 -21.55
C ASP A 36 -1.15 -16.27 -22.13
N GLU A 37 -2.32 -15.71 -22.51
CA GLU A 37 -2.41 -14.31 -22.96
C GLU A 37 -2.13 -13.33 -21.82
N VAL A 38 -2.56 -13.63 -20.60
CA VAL A 38 -2.24 -12.81 -19.41
C VAL A 38 -0.74 -12.86 -19.14
N LEU A 39 -0.13 -14.05 -19.17
CA LEU A 39 1.30 -14.22 -18.90
C LEU A 39 2.18 -13.55 -19.95
N GLN A 40 1.74 -13.49 -21.21
CA GLN A 40 2.42 -12.72 -22.26
C GLN A 40 2.41 -11.21 -21.99
N LYS A 41 1.34 -10.69 -21.36
CA LYS A 41 1.23 -9.26 -21.02
C LYS A 41 1.94 -8.90 -19.72
N VAL A 42 1.78 -9.74 -18.70
CA VAL A 42 2.32 -9.56 -17.35
C VAL A 42 3.04 -10.85 -16.94
N PRO A 43 4.32 -11.04 -17.32
CA PRO A 43 5.07 -12.28 -17.06
C PRO A 43 5.20 -12.65 -15.57
N GLN A 44 5.18 -11.66 -14.70
CA GLN A 44 5.24 -11.79 -13.25
C GLN A 44 3.86 -12.06 -12.60
N MET A 45 2.80 -12.17 -13.40
CA MET A 45 1.45 -12.40 -12.88
C MET A 45 1.40 -13.73 -12.12
N HIS A 46 0.70 -13.74 -10.99
CA HIS A 46 0.45 -14.95 -10.24
C HIS A 46 -0.80 -15.64 -10.75
N ARG A 47 -0.71 -16.96 -10.96
CA ARG A 47 -1.84 -17.78 -11.43
C ARG A 47 -3.05 -17.68 -10.50
N GLY A 48 -2.82 -17.56 -9.18
CA GLY A 48 -3.89 -17.37 -8.20
C GLY A 48 -4.74 -16.14 -8.46
N TRP A 49 -4.15 -15.01 -8.88
CA TRP A 49 -4.92 -13.80 -9.22
C TRP A 49 -5.75 -13.98 -10.49
N TYR A 50 -5.25 -14.70 -11.48
CA TYR A 50 -6.04 -15.06 -12.67
C TYR A 50 -7.21 -15.96 -12.30
N GLU A 51 -6.98 -17.01 -11.51
CA GLU A 51 -8.04 -17.92 -11.07
C GLU A 51 -9.08 -17.21 -10.20
N LEU A 52 -8.64 -16.31 -9.33
CA LEU A 52 -9.52 -15.42 -8.57
C LEU A 52 -10.39 -14.56 -9.48
N SER A 53 -9.88 -14.09 -10.62
CA SER A 53 -10.70 -13.35 -11.60
C SER A 53 -11.75 -14.20 -12.32
N ARG A 54 -11.82 -15.52 -12.09
CA ARG A 54 -12.77 -16.45 -12.72
C ARG A 54 -13.93 -16.88 -11.83
N ILE A 55 -13.90 -16.55 -10.55
CA ILE A 55 -14.95 -16.93 -9.59
C ILE A 55 -15.89 -15.75 -9.32
N SER A 56 -16.95 -15.97 -8.54
CA SER A 56 -17.95 -14.93 -8.25
C SER A 56 -17.37 -13.81 -7.37
N SER A 57 -17.93 -12.59 -7.42
CA SER A 57 -17.51 -11.47 -6.56
C SER A 57 -17.48 -11.86 -5.07
N LYS A 58 -18.53 -12.54 -4.60
CA LYS A 58 -18.62 -13.02 -3.22
C LYS A 58 -17.44 -13.93 -2.87
N ASP A 59 -17.17 -14.92 -3.70
CA ASP A 59 -16.07 -15.86 -3.45
C ASP A 59 -14.72 -15.13 -3.51
N ARG A 60 -14.55 -14.15 -4.41
CA ARG A 60 -13.32 -13.34 -4.46
C ARG A 60 -13.06 -12.63 -3.13
N ILE A 61 -14.10 -12.01 -2.56
CA ILE A 61 -14.01 -11.32 -1.27
C ILE A 61 -13.65 -12.32 -0.16
N GLU A 62 -14.34 -13.45 -0.09
CA GLU A 62 -14.12 -14.49 0.93
C GLU A 62 -12.69 -15.08 0.85
N PHE A 63 -12.25 -15.53 -0.33
CA PHE A 63 -10.90 -16.07 -0.51
C PHE A 63 -9.82 -15.03 -0.24
N THR A 64 -10.03 -13.77 -0.61
CA THR A 64 -9.03 -12.72 -0.36
C THR A 64 -8.96 -12.36 1.12
N TYR A 65 -10.10 -12.31 1.82
CA TYR A 65 -10.15 -12.14 3.27
C TYR A 65 -9.37 -13.26 3.97
N ASP A 66 -9.68 -14.53 3.65
CA ASP A 66 -9.00 -15.69 4.24
C ASP A 66 -7.49 -15.65 3.96
N HIS A 67 -7.08 -15.25 2.75
CA HIS A 67 -5.67 -15.12 2.42
C HIS A 67 -4.97 -14.02 3.25
N TRP A 68 -5.61 -12.87 3.45
CA TRP A 68 -5.09 -11.80 4.31
C TRP A 68 -4.99 -12.25 5.76
N ASP A 69 -6.04 -12.87 6.31
CA ASP A 69 -6.11 -13.37 7.69
C ASP A 69 -5.05 -14.43 7.98
N LEU A 70 -4.77 -15.32 7.01
CA LEU A 70 -3.73 -16.34 7.13
C LEU A 70 -2.30 -15.78 7.01
N THR A 71 -2.12 -14.71 6.23
CA THR A 71 -0.77 -14.18 5.92
C THR A 71 -0.32 -13.16 6.95
N LEU A 72 -1.23 -12.32 7.44
CA LEU A 72 -0.92 -11.30 8.44
C LEU A 72 -0.86 -11.95 9.83
N ALA A 73 0.16 -11.60 10.62
CA ALA A 73 0.29 -12.12 11.97
C ALA A 73 -0.94 -11.75 12.83
N TYR A 74 -1.40 -12.70 13.66
CA TYR A 74 -2.58 -12.50 14.49
C TYR A 74 -2.47 -11.24 15.36
N ASN A 75 -3.37 -10.29 15.12
CA ASN A 75 -3.57 -9.10 15.94
C ASN A 75 -5.09 -8.90 16.11
N PRO A 76 -5.63 -8.92 17.35
CA PRO A 76 -7.07 -8.82 17.58
C PRO A 76 -7.73 -7.56 16.99
N LYS A 77 -7.03 -6.43 17.00
CA LYS A 77 -7.54 -5.18 16.42
C LYS A 77 -7.59 -5.28 14.90
N LEU A 78 -6.55 -5.84 14.30
CA LEU A 78 -6.49 -6.06 12.86
C LEU A 78 -7.57 -7.04 12.41
N GLU A 79 -7.79 -8.15 13.12
CA GLU A 79 -8.84 -9.13 12.78
C GLU A 79 -10.23 -8.46 12.69
N GLN A 80 -10.58 -7.64 13.68
CA GLN A 80 -11.85 -6.91 13.66
C GLN A 80 -11.92 -5.90 12.51
N CYS A 81 -10.82 -5.18 12.26
CA CYS A 81 -10.72 -4.23 11.15
C CYS A 81 -10.85 -4.92 9.79
N LEU A 82 -10.18 -6.06 9.56
CA LEU A 82 -10.28 -6.82 8.32
C LEU A 82 -11.71 -7.30 8.09
N LYS A 83 -12.40 -7.84 9.11
CA LYS A 83 -13.81 -8.22 8.99
C LYS A 83 -14.70 -7.05 8.58
N ALA A 84 -14.49 -5.87 9.18
CA ALA A 84 -15.23 -4.66 8.83
C ALA A 84 -14.92 -4.17 7.41
N PHE A 85 -13.63 -4.15 7.04
CA PHE A 85 -13.16 -3.74 5.72
C PHE A 85 -13.72 -4.64 4.62
N PHE A 86 -13.49 -5.96 4.70
CA PHE A 86 -13.97 -6.92 3.71
C PHE A 86 -15.49 -7.02 3.68
N GLY A 87 -16.16 -6.88 4.83
CA GLY A 87 -17.62 -6.79 4.92
C GLY A 87 -18.21 -5.53 4.27
N SER A 88 -17.39 -4.52 4.00
CA SER A 88 -17.79 -3.27 3.34
C SER A 88 -17.54 -3.26 1.83
N LEU A 89 -16.97 -4.32 1.25
CA LEU A 89 -16.64 -4.38 -0.17
C LEU A 89 -17.84 -4.82 -1.02
N ASP A 90 -18.00 -4.19 -2.18
CA ASP A 90 -18.93 -4.64 -3.22
C ASP A 90 -18.30 -5.69 -4.15
N ASP A 91 -16.99 -5.56 -4.40
CA ASP A 91 -16.25 -6.46 -5.28
C ASP A 91 -14.73 -6.35 -5.08
N ILE A 92 -14.01 -7.38 -5.50
CA ILE A 92 -12.57 -7.35 -5.74
C ILE A 92 -12.33 -7.67 -7.22
N GLY A 93 -11.80 -6.70 -7.97
CA GLY A 93 -11.52 -6.83 -9.39
C GLY A 93 -10.03 -6.93 -9.69
N ILE A 94 -9.65 -7.77 -10.65
CA ILE A 94 -8.29 -7.78 -11.21
C ILE A 94 -8.28 -7.01 -12.52
N PHE A 95 -7.36 -6.06 -12.63
CA PHE A 95 -7.18 -5.20 -13.80
C PHE A 95 -5.74 -5.31 -14.31
N LEU A 96 -5.57 -5.53 -15.61
CA LEU A 96 -4.28 -5.29 -16.27
C LEU A 96 -4.34 -3.91 -16.91
N VAL A 97 -3.36 -3.07 -16.62
CA VAL A 97 -3.31 -1.70 -17.12
C VAL A 97 -1.99 -1.41 -17.79
N GLN A 98 -2.02 -0.54 -18.78
CA GLN A 98 -0.84 -0.04 -19.46
C GLN A 98 -0.92 1.49 -19.49
N LYS A 99 0.06 2.18 -18.90
CA LYS A 99 0.04 3.65 -18.78
C LYS A 99 0.26 4.32 -20.14
N SER A 100 1.34 3.98 -20.82
CA SER A 100 1.63 4.41 -22.19
C SER A 100 1.89 3.21 -23.10
N TRP A 101 1.82 3.40 -24.42
CA TRP A 101 2.05 2.33 -25.40
C TRP A 101 3.40 1.61 -25.25
N GLU A 102 4.42 2.30 -24.73
CA GLU A 102 5.77 1.77 -24.53
C GLU A 102 5.97 1.10 -23.17
N ASP A 103 5.06 1.34 -22.22
CA ASP A 103 5.16 0.78 -20.87
C ASP A 103 4.73 -0.70 -20.85
N PRO A 104 5.34 -1.54 -19.99
CA PRO A 104 4.80 -2.87 -19.73
C PRO A 104 3.41 -2.79 -19.07
N PHE A 105 2.63 -3.87 -19.19
CA PHE A 105 1.40 -3.97 -18.42
C PHE A 105 1.73 -4.18 -16.93
N GLU A 106 0.94 -3.54 -16.07
CA GLU A 106 0.90 -3.78 -14.63
C GLU A 106 -0.43 -4.44 -14.25
N ALA A 107 -0.41 -5.31 -13.24
CA ALA A 107 -1.61 -5.90 -12.66
C ALA A 107 -1.97 -5.20 -11.35
N HIS A 108 -3.22 -4.80 -11.21
CA HIS A 108 -3.79 -4.23 -9.99
C HIS A 108 -4.93 -5.11 -9.47
N MET A 109 -4.90 -5.41 -8.18
CA MET A 109 -6.07 -5.92 -7.46
C MET A 109 -6.82 -4.75 -6.84
N VAL A 110 -8.11 -4.61 -7.16
CA VAL A 110 -8.92 -3.44 -6.84
C VAL A 110 -10.03 -3.83 -5.89
N TYR A 111 -10.06 -3.22 -4.72
CA TYR A 111 -11.04 -3.44 -3.67
C TYR A 111 -12.10 -2.34 -3.74
N SER A 112 -13.27 -2.63 -4.31
CA SER A 112 -14.37 -1.68 -4.48
C SER A 112 -15.14 -1.51 -3.18
N ILE A 113 -15.18 -0.30 -2.61
CA ILE A 113 -15.96 -0.04 -1.38
C ILE A 113 -17.44 0.18 -1.73
N SER A 114 -18.32 -0.39 -0.91
CA SER A 114 -19.77 -0.23 -1.04
C SER A 114 -20.25 1.21 -0.98
N GLY A 115 -21.31 1.49 -1.74
CA GLY A 115 -21.98 2.79 -1.72
C GLY A 115 -21.20 3.90 -2.41
N ASN A 116 -20.39 3.58 -3.41
CA ASN A 116 -19.58 4.55 -4.18
C ASN A 116 -18.66 5.39 -3.29
N SER A 117 -18.00 4.75 -2.34
CA SER A 117 -17.13 5.41 -1.35
C SER A 117 -15.64 5.36 -1.75
N GLY A 118 -15.35 4.96 -2.98
CA GLY A 118 -14.00 4.82 -3.53
C GLY A 118 -13.52 3.36 -3.51
N PHE A 119 -12.22 3.19 -3.71
CA PHE A 119 -11.61 1.87 -3.79
C PHE A 119 -10.18 1.88 -3.25
N TYR A 120 -9.64 0.68 -3.05
CA TYR A 120 -8.22 0.48 -2.79
C TYR A 120 -7.61 -0.30 -3.94
N ARG A 121 -6.30 -0.16 -4.14
CA ARG A 121 -5.54 -0.87 -5.16
C ARG A 121 -4.31 -1.47 -4.53
N GLY A 122 -4.10 -2.77 -4.71
CA GLY A 122 -2.87 -3.45 -4.36
C GLY A 122 -2.08 -3.83 -5.60
N GLY A 123 -0.76 -3.69 -5.50
CA GLY A 123 0.19 -4.24 -6.47
C GLY A 123 0.31 -5.76 -6.34
N LEU A 124 0.99 -6.38 -7.28
CA LEU A 124 1.36 -7.79 -7.17
C LEU A 124 2.20 -8.04 -5.92
N PRO A 125 2.14 -9.23 -5.31
CA PRO A 125 3.04 -9.60 -4.23
C PRO A 125 4.51 -9.43 -4.60
N ILE A 126 5.35 -9.14 -3.59
CA ILE A 126 6.79 -9.06 -3.75
C ILE A 126 7.39 -10.42 -4.11
N GLU A 127 8.34 -10.43 -5.05
CA GLU A 127 9.16 -11.61 -5.34
C GLU A 127 10.22 -11.85 -4.26
N GLU A 128 10.59 -13.12 -4.02
CA GLU A 128 11.60 -13.48 -3.02
C GLU A 128 12.96 -12.78 -3.26
N THR A 129 13.38 -12.68 -4.51
CA THR A 129 14.61 -11.97 -4.92
C THR A 129 14.56 -10.48 -4.60
N SER A 130 13.41 -9.85 -4.83
CA SER A 130 13.15 -8.44 -4.52
C SER A 130 13.10 -8.20 -3.01
N LEU A 131 12.48 -9.12 -2.25
CA LEU A 131 12.46 -9.10 -0.79
C LEU A 131 13.86 -9.15 -0.18
N LEU A 132 14.70 -10.07 -0.67
CA LEU A 132 16.11 -10.17 -0.25
C LEU A 132 16.90 -8.91 -0.61
N THR A 133 16.59 -8.28 -1.74
CA THR A 133 17.23 -7.03 -2.17
C THR A 133 16.83 -5.88 -1.24
N LEU A 134 15.54 -5.75 -0.91
CA LEU A 134 15.03 -4.76 0.02
C LEU A 134 15.70 -4.88 1.40
N GLN A 135 15.78 -6.09 1.95
CA GLN A 135 16.44 -6.34 3.23
C GLN A 135 17.93 -5.98 3.21
N LYS A 136 18.62 -6.21 2.09
CA LYS A 136 20.03 -5.82 1.94
C LYS A 136 20.19 -4.30 1.92
N CYS A 137 19.31 -3.57 1.22
CA CYS A 137 19.32 -2.12 1.16
C CYS A 137 19.21 -1.48 2.55
N PHE A 138 18.39 -2.06 3.43
CA PHE A 138 18.18 -1.58 4.79
C PHE A 138 18.87 -2.45 5.85
N SER A 139 19.96 -3.14 5.52
CA SER A 139 20.63 -4.13 6.39
C SER A 139 21.12 -3.64 7.77
N LYS A 140 21.11 -2.33 8.01
CA LYS A 140 21.37 -1.74 9.34
C LYS A 140 20.18 -1.87 10.30
N TYR A 141 18.99 -2.13 9.75
CA TYR A 141 17.72 -2.19 10.46
C TYR A 141 17.05 -3.52 10.15
N ILE A 142 16.25 -4.01 11.10
CA ILE A 142 15.41 -5.19 10.90
C ILE A 142 14.02 -4.66 10.56
N LEU A 143 13.64 -4.71 9.28
CA LEU A 143 12.29 -4.31 8.84
C LEU A 143 11.21 -5.13 9.57
N PRO A 144 10.05 -4.54 9.92
CA PRO A 144 9.02 -5.23 10.69
C PRO A 144 8.49 -6.47 9.96
N ALA A 145 8.31 -7.59 10.66
CA ALA A 145 7.89 -8.84 10.03
C ALA A 145 6.47 -8.74 9.46
N ASP A 146 5.60 -8.00 10.12
CA ASP A 146 4.23 -7.73 9.68
C ASP A 146 4.18 -6.90 8.37
N TYR A 147 5.05 -5.91 8.20
CA TYR A 147 5.23 -5.20 6.94
C TYR A 147 5.74 -6.13 5.83
N LEU A 148 6.73 -6.98 6.13
CA LEU A 148 7.23 -7.95 5.14
C LEU A 148 6.16 -8.97 4.74
N ALA A 149 5.32 -9.40 5.68
CA ALA A 149 4.17 -10.26 5.42
C ALA A 149 3.13 -9.55 4.53
N PHE A 150 2.85 -8.27 4.79
CA PHE A 150 1.97 -7.49 3.94
C PHE A 150 2.48 -7.36 2.50
N LEU A 151 3.80 -7.20 2.29
CA LEU A 151 4.37 -7.17 0.95
C LEU A 151 4.15 -8.48 0.17
N GLN A 152 3.91 -9.60 0.84
CA GLN A 152 3.53 -10.88 0.21
C GLN A 152 2.06 -10.91 -0.22
N LEU A 153 1.23 -9.98 0.26
CA LEU A 153 -0.11 -9.75 -0.24
C LEU A 153 -0.06 -8.71 -1.38
N HIS A 154 0.59 -7.58 -1.11
CA HIS A 154 0.68 -6.44 -2.02
C HIS A 154 2.01 -5.70 -1.91
N ASP A 155 2.79 -5.69 -2.99
CA ASP A 155 3.90 -4.77 -3.14
C ASP A 155 3.42 -3.38 -3.58
N GLY A 156 3.08 -2.57 -2.58
CA GLY A 156 2.45 -1.27 -2.72
C GLY A 156 0.92 -1.34 -2.69
N PHE A 157 0.31 -0.34 -2.05
CA PHE A 157 -1.13 -0.33 -1.75
C PHE A 157 -1.64 1.11 -1.62
N TRP A 158 -2.74 1.44 -2.29
CA TRP A 158 -3.21 2.83 -2.47
C TRP A 158 -4.72 2.94 -2.33
N LYS A 159 -5.19 3.96 -1.61
CA LYS A 159 -6.59 4.41 -1.66
C LYS A 159 -6.82 5.30 -2.88
N THR A 160 -8.00 5.30 -3.51
CA THR A 160 -8.29 6.16 -4.68
C THR A 160 -7.97 7.62 -4.47
N THR A 161 -8.24 8.14 -3.27
CA THR A 161 -7.97 9.54 -2.91
C THR A 161 -6.48 9.84 -2.84
N ASP A 162 -5.65 8.82 -2.63
CA ASP A 162 -4.22 8.92 -2.37
C ASP A 162 -3.43 8.32 -3.55
N CYS A 163 -2.81 9.18 -4.34
CA CYS A 163 -2.01 8.75 -5.49
C CYS A 163 -0.67 8.10 -5.10
N THR A 164 -0.27 8.06 -3.82
CA THR A 164 1.08 7.67 -3.38
C THR A 164 1.14 6.49 -2.42
N GLY A 165 0.25 6.40 -1.42
CA GLY A 165 0.03 5.19 -0.61
C GLY A 165 1.29 4.53 -0.04
N ILE A 166 1.23 3.20 0.14
CA ILE A 166 2.38 2.38 0.50
C ILE A 166 3.32 2.30 -0.71
N VAL A 167 4.57 2.66 -0.50
CA VAL A 167 5.61 2.70 -1.51
C VAL A 167 5.97 1.26 -1.92
N LYS A 168 6.02 1.00 -3.24
CA LYS A 168 6.52 -0.27 -3.77
C LYS A 168 7.96 -0.52 -3.29
N SER A 169 8.26 -1.74 -2.90
CA SER A 169 9.55 -2.18 -2.38
C SER A 169 10.73 -1.78 -3.27
N ALA A 170 10.59 -1.91 -4.59
CA ALA A 170 11.61 -1.54 -5.58
C ALA A 170 11.94 -0.04 -5.58
N HIS A 171 10.98 0.82 -5.19
CA HIS A 171 11.15 2.27 -5.14
C HIS A 171 11.52 2.78 -3.74
N LEU A 172 11.41 1.95 -2.71
CA LEU A 172 11.68 2.36 -1.32
C LEU A 172 13.11 2.88 -1.11
N PRO A 173 14.18 2.30 -1.70
CA PRO A 173 15.53 2.86 -1.60
C PRO A 173 15.66 4.26 -2.20
N GLU A 174 15.13 4.47 -3.42
CA GLU A 174 15.13 5.79 -4.08
C GLU A 174 14.31 6.80 -3.28
N LYS A 175 13.16 6.37 -2.75
CA LYS A 175 12.29 7.20 -1.91
C LYS A 175 13.00 7.60 -0.61
N TYR A 176 13.71 6.67 0.02
CA TYR A 176 14.53 6.94 1.18
C TYR A 176 15.61 7.99 0.87
N GLU A 177 16.36 7.86 -0.23
CA GLU A 177 17.37 8.86 -0.62
C GLU A 177 16.76 10.25 -0.84
N LYS A 178 15.63 10.34 -1.55
CA LYS A 178 14.89 11.59 -1.75
C LYS A 178 14.42 12.20 -0.42
N PHE A 179 13.94 11.38 0.49
CA PHE A 179 13.52 11.81 1.82
C PHE A 179 14.70 12.30 2.67
N GLN A 180 15.84 11.61 2.63
CA GLN A 180 17.05 12.07 3.32
C GLN A 180 17.56 13.40 2.74
N ALA A 181 17.47 13.60 1.42
CA ALA A 181 17.81 14.88 0.80
C ALA A 181 16.89 16.02 1.29
N LEU A 182 15.58 15.76 1.40
CA LEU A 182 14.62 16.70 1.98
C LEU A 182 14.97 17.07 3.42
N LEU A 183 15.30 16.07 4.25
CA LEU A 183 15.65 16.30 5.66
C LEU A 183 17.01 17.00 5.85
N ALA A 184 17.93 16.88 4.89
CA ALA A 184 19.23 17.55 4.96
C ALA A 184 19.14 19.08 4.82
N GLU A 185 18.03 19.61 4.29
CA GLU A 185 17.76 21.05 4.26
C GLU A 185 17.38 21.60 5.64
N GLU A 186 17.04 20.73 6.59
CA GLU A 186 16.63 21.12 7.94
C GLU A 186 17.81 21.10 8.92
N PRO A 187 17.96 22.15 9.77
CA PRO A 187 19.08 22.25 10.70
C PRO A 187 19.07 21.18 11.81
N SER A 188 17.88 20.67 12.16
CA SER A 188 17.72 19.60 13.13
C SER A 188 16.31 19.02 13.05
N LEU A 189 16.20 17.69 13.01
CA LEU A 189 14.91 17.00 13.12
C LEU A 189 14.60 16.68 14.58
N SER A 190 13.36 16.96 15.01
CA SER A 190 12.91 16.65 16.36
C SER A 190 11.47 16.16 16.39
N THR A 191 11.12 15.47 17.47
CA THR A 191 9.73 15.12 17.75
C THR A 191 8.89 16.35 18.05
N SER A 192 7.56 16.23 18.05
CA SER A 192 6.65 17.31 18.45
C SER A 192 6.87 17.84 19.89
N LYS A 193 7.61 17.10 20.73
CA LYS A 193 8.04 17.53 22.09
C LYS A 193 9.48 18.05 22.14
N GLY A 194 10.17 18.17 21.00
CA GLY A 194 11.53 18.70 20.89
C GLY A 194 12.64 17.69 21.19
N GLU A 195 12.34 16.39 21.21
CA GLU A 195 13.39 15.37 21.35
C GLU A 195 14.13 15.20 20.01
N PRO A 196 15.47 15.19 20.00
CA PRO A 196 16.22 15.03 18.76
C PRO A 196 15.99 13.65 18.15
N VAL A 197 15.88 13.58 16.82
CA VAL A 197 15.70 12.34 16.05
C VAL A 197 16.81 12.27 15.00
N ASP A 198 17.46 11.11 14.83
CA ASP A 198 18.38 10.91 13.71
C ASP A 198 17.59 10.70 12.40
N PRO A 199 17.66 11.61 11.41
CA PRO A 199 17.01 11.44 10.11
C PRO A 199 17.30 10.11 9.42
N LYS A 200 18.52 9.57 9.59
CA LYS A 200 18.96 8.32 8.94
C LYS A 200 18.32 7.07 9.51
N SER A 201 17.64 7.20 10.64
CA SER A 201 16.88 6.12 11.27
C SER A 201 15.46 6.00 10.73
N LEU A 202 15.01 6.92 9.87
CA LEU A 202 13.64 6.98 9.37
C LEU A 202 13.53 6.42 7.94
N ILE A 203 12.73 5.36 7.77
CA ILE A 203 12.50 4.71 6.48
C ILE A 203 11.05 4.98 6.01
N PRO A 204 10.83 5.83 4.98
CA PRO A 204 9.49 6.27 4.57
C PRO A 204 8.78 5.20 3.74
N PHE A 205 7.94 4.37 4.36
CA PHE A 205 7.22 3.30 3.67
C PHE A 205 5.88 3.75 3.07
N TYR A 206 5.34 4.90 3.52
CA TYR A 206 4.11 5.46 3.00
C TYR A 206 4.22 6.98 2.82
N GLU A 207 3.58 7.49 1.77
CA GLU A 207 3.48 8.91 1.45
C GLU A 207 2.02 9.29 1.21
N SER A 208 1.59 10.43 1.77
CA SER A 208 0.21 10.90 1.69
C SER A 208 0.00 11.90 0.56
N PHE A 209 -0.86 11.59 -0.41
CA PHE A 209 -1.36 12.50 -1.45
C PHE A 209 -0.28 13.15 -2.35
N GLY A 210 0.89 12.54 -2.50
CA GLY A 210 2.03 13.16 -3.20
C GLY A 210 2.55 14.44 -2.54
N MET A 211 2.13 14.67 -1.30
CA MET A 211 2.61 15.75 -0.46
C MET A 211 3.71 15.19 0.46
N PRO A 212 4.63 16.03 0.95
CA PRO A 212 5.73 15.60 1.81
C PRO A 212 5.27 15.28 3.26
N TYR A 213 4.30 14.39 3.37
CA TYR A 213 3.78 13.79 4.59
C TYR A 213 4.04 12.29 4.52
N TYR A 214 4.81 11.77 5.46
CA TYR A 214 5.30 10.40 5.40
C TYR A 214 4.93 9.63 6.67
N GLN A 215 4.71 8.34 6.51
CA GLN A 215 4.80 7.39 7.62
C GLN A 215 6.10 6.63 7.47
N CYS A 216 6.89 6.62 8.54
CA CYS A 216 8.25 6.13 8.53
C CYS A 216 8.44 5.06 9.60
N PHE A 217 9.11 3.95 9.26
CA PHE A 217 9.67 3.08 10.29
C PHE A 217 10.79 3.80 11.00
N TRP A 218 10.83 3.72 12.33
CA TRP A 218 11.85 4.38 13.14
C TRP A 218 12.81 3.38 13.75
N GLY A 219 14.03 3.34 13.22
CA GLY A 219 15.09 2.42 13.65
C GLY A 219 15.63 2.63 15.07
N GLU A 220 15.13 3.63 15.81
CA GLU A 220 15.47 3.88 17.22
C GLU A 220 14.30 3.59 18.18
N TRP A 221 13.14 3.14 17.67
CA TRP A 221 11.94 2.89 18.47
C TRP A 221 11.36 1.48 18.25
N TYR A 222 11.41 0.65 19.30
CA TYR A 222 11.01 -0.77 19.26
C TYR A 222 9.98 -1.12 20.36
N PRO A 223 8.74 -0.66 20.27
CA PRO A 223 7.75 -0.81 21.34
C PRO A 223 7.36 -2.27 21.62
N GLU A 224 7.36 -3.14 20.61
CA GLU A 224 6.98 -4.57 20.72
C GLU A 224 8.07 -5.51 20.19
N GLN A 225 9.35 -5.12 20.35
CA GLN A 225 10.52 -5.83 19.79
C GLN A 225 10.63 -5.76 18.25
N GLU A 226 9.73 -5.04 17.60
CA GLU A 226 9.80 -4.66 16.17
C GLU A 226 9.83 -3.14 16.02
N MET A 227 10.27 -2.63 14.87
CA MET A 227 10.28 -1.18 14.62
C MET A 227 8.85 -0.65 14.53
N GLY A 228 8.55 0.35 15.37
CA GLY A 228 7.31 1.11 15.25
C GLY A 228 7.37 2.09 14.07
N ASN A 229 6.24 2.73 13.79
CA ASN A 229 6.16 3.77 12.77
C ASN A 229 5.67 5.12 13.31
N VAL A 230 6.21 6.18 12.73
CA VAL A 230 5.97 7.57 13.12
C VAL A 230 5.64 8.41 11.90
N TYR A 231 4.78 9.40 12.13
CA TYR A 231 4.39 10.36 11.12
C TYR A 231 5.39 11.51 11.05
N TYR A 232 5.82 11.84 9.84
CA TYR A 232 6.56 13.05 9.53
C TYR A 232 5.64 14.04 8.80
N SER A 233 5.67 15.29 9.27
CA SER A 233 5.00 16.40 8.59
C SER A 233 5.99 17.44 8.12
N SER A 234 6.08 17.67 6.80
CA SER A 234 6.89 18.76 6.27
C SER A 234 6.34 20.16 6.61
N ALA A 235 5.06 20.28 6.98
CA ALA A 235 4.48 21.56 7.37
C ALA A 235 4.99 22.01 8.74
N THR A 236 5.10 21.07 9.69
CA THR A 236 5.61 21.34 11.04
C THR A 236 7.09 21.01 11.19
N LYS A 237 7.66 20.26 10.24
CA LYS A 237 9.04 19.74 10.23
C LYS A 237 9.35 18.91 11.47
N THR A 238 8.35 18.15 11.93
CA THR A 238 8.42 17.35 13.16
C THR A 238 8.04 15.91 12.91
N ILE A 239 8.52 15.05 13.80
CA ILE A 239 8.13 13.65 13.93
C ILE A 239 7.11 13.50 15.06
N SER A 240 6.21 12.53 14.94
CA SER A 240 5.32 12.11 16.03
C SER A 240 6.08 11.84 17.33
N ASN A 241 5.47 12.21 18.45
CA ASN A 241 6.03 11.88 19.75
C ASN A 241 5.48 10.53 20.24
N VAL A 242 6.36 9.55 20.33
CA VAL A 242 6.04 8.17 20.76
C VAL A 242 5.79 8.02 22.27
N LYS A 243 6.03 9.07 23.06
CA LYS A 243 5.86 9.10 24.52
C LYS A 243 4.57 9.80 24.98
N SER A 244 3.55 9.94 24.14
CA SER A 244 2.24 10.42 24.59
C SER A 244 1.45 9.29 25.26
N GLU A 245 0.47 9.64 26.09
CA GLU A 245 -0.41 8.66 26.73
C GLU A 245 -1.33 7.97 25.70
N ASP A 246 -1.62 8.63 24.57
CA ASP A 246 -2.25 8.05 23.38
C ASP A 246 -1.47 8.43 22.09
N PRO A 247 -0.49 7.62 21.67
CA PRO A 247 0.31 7.87 20.48
C PRO A 247 -0.48 7.80 19.16
N ILE A 248 -1.54 7.00 19.14
CA ILE A 248 -2.29 6.70 17.93
C ILE A 248 -3.22 7.86 17.58
N SER A 249 -4.06 8.28 18.53
CA SER A 249 -5.07 9.32 18.27
C SER A 249 -4.48 10.74 18.22
N GLU A 250 -3.41 11.00 18.98
CA GLU A 250 -2.84 12.35 19.09
C GLU A 250 -1.65 12.58 18.15
N THR A 251 -0.90 11.53 17.80
CA THR A 251 0.39 11.70 17.12
C THR A 251 0.57 10.87 15.86
N LEU A 252 -0.37 9.96 15.50
CA LEU A 252 -0.21 9.05 14.36
C LEU A 252 1.09 8.22 14.43
N ALA A 253 1.49 7.85 15.65
CA ALA A 253 2.56 6.89 15.89
C ALA A 253 1.96 5.54 16.28
N PHE A 254 2.43 4.47 15.64
CA PHE A 254 1.86 3.14 15.78
C PHE A 254 2.93 2.13 16.22
N PRO A 255 2.64 1.26 17.22
CA PRO A 255 3.59 0.26 17.68
C PRO A 255 4.01 -0.76 16.62
N THR A 256 3.08 -1.13 15.74
CA THR A 256 3.29 -2.12 14.68
C THR A 256 2.81 -1.58 13.34
N PHE A 257 3.24 -2.18 12.22
CA PHE A 257 2.68 -1.87 10.91
C PHE A 257 1.21 -2.32 10.84
N ASN A 258 0.85 -3.44 11.48
CA ASN A 258 -0.52 -3.91 11.55
C ASN A 258 -1.48 -2.92 12.23
N ASP A 259 -1.05 -2.23 13.30
CA ASP A 259 -1.85 -1.16 13.92
C ASP A 259 -2.06 0.02 12.96
N TRP A 260 -1.01 0.39 12.22
CA TRP A 260 -1.10 1.43 11.19
C TRP A 260 -2.00 1.00 10.02
N LEU A 261 -1.91 -0.26 9.59
CA LEU A 261 -2.73 -0.80 8.51
C LEU A 261 -4.21 -0.81 8.91
N ALA A 262 -4.52 -1.21 10.15
CA ALA A 262 -5.87 -1.15 10.68
C ALA A 262 -6.44 0.27 10.61
N PHE A 263 -5.65 1.27 11.04
CA PHE A 263 -6.01 2.69 10.91
C PHE A 263 -6.16 3.14 9.45
N TYR A 264 -5.31 2.67 8.54
CA TYR A 264 -5.37 3.03 7.12
C TYR A 264 -6.61 2.48 6.40
N LEU A 265 -7.10 1.32 6.84
CA LEU A 265 -8.29 0.65 6.30
C LEU A 265 -9.58 1.13 6.95
N GLU A 266 -9.51 1.82 8.10
CA GLU A 266 -10.69 2.39 8.76
C GLU A 266 -11.39 3.41 7.86
N ARG A 267 -12.73 3.34 7.87
CA ARG A 267 -13.58 4.33 7.20
C ARG A 267 -13.72 5.53 8.13
N VAL A 268 -13.42 6.72 7.60
CA VAL A 268 -13.87 7.97 8.23
C VAL A 268 -15.36 8.11 7.91
N GLU A 269 -16.20 8.04 8.94
CA GLU A 269 -17.65 8.31 8.83
C GLU A 269 -17.95 9.78 8.56
#